data_AF-A0A7S3TQC2-F1
#
_entry.id   AF-A0A7S3TQC2-F1
#
_cell.length_a   1.000
_cell.length_b   1.000
_cell.length_c   1.000
_cell.angle_alpha   90.00
_cell.angle_beta   90.00
_cell.angle_gamma   90.00
#
_symmetry.space_group_name_H-M   'P 1'
#
loop_
_entity.id
_entity.type
_entity.pdbx_description
1 polymer ?
#
loop_
_entity_poly.entity_id
_entity_poly.type
_entity_poly.pdbx_seq_one_letter_code
_entity_poly.pdbx_strand_id
1 'polypeptide(L)'
;IVLPPMDPDEPGWLAFAIACYLDEEWMEQPVHNEIGQAAADLYEKSRAAGDDDLIAVLAKLSYGLKDIWRDAGFLESFEGPIDIANRAAELLMLRLGKAVWSYGASNDEVQVKMMKKVKEYEEKRAALKGATN
;
A
#
# COMPACT_ATOMS: atom_id res chain seq x y z
N ILE A 1 4.62 3.53 15.10
CA ILE A 1 3.64 4.60 14.79
C ILE A 1 2.29 4.01 15.09
N VAL A 2 1.43 4.69 15.85
CA VAL A 2 0.07 4.19 16.07
C VAL A 2 -0.84 4.75 14.98
N LEU A 3 -1.50 3.87 14.24
CA LEU A 3 -2.46 4.23 13.22
C LEU A 3 -3.75 4.75 13.88
N PRO A 4 -4.40 5.78 13.31
CA PRO A 4 -5.72 6.19 13.76
C PRO A 4 -6.76 5.08 13.51
N PRO A 5 -7.98 5.22 14.04
CA PRO A 5 -9.09 4.35 13.65
C PRO A 5 -9.19 4.23 12.13
N MET A 6 -9.26 3.00 11.62
CA MET A 6 -9.27 2.72 10.19
C MET A 6 -10.54 3.32 9.56
N ASP A 7 -10.37 4.14 8.53
CA ASP A 7 -11.48 4.58 7.67
C ASP A 7 -12.06 3.34 6.95
N PRO A 8 -13.40 3.16 6.88
CA PRO A 8 -14.02 2.04 6.17
C PRO A 8 -13.50 1.81 4.74
N ASP A 9 -13.08 2.87 4.04
CA ASP A 9 -12.58 2.79 2.67
C ASP A 9 -11.05 2.72 2.58
N GLU A 10 -10.34 2.68 3.71
CA GLU A 10 -8.87 2.62 3.76
C GLU A 10 -8.27 1.36 3.16
N PRO A 11 -8.82 0.14 3.37
CA PRO A 11 -8.33 -1.05 2.65
C PRO A 11 -8.47 -0.90 1.13
N GLY A 12 -9.61 -0.39 0.66
CA GLY A 12 -9.84 -0.14 -0.76
C GLY A 12 -8.95 0.96 -1.33
N TRP A 13 -8.55 1.94 -0.52
CA TRP A 13 -7.54 2.92 -0.89
C TRP A 13 -6.15 2.29 -0.99
N LEU A 14 -5.77 1.47 0.00
CA LEU A 14 -4.46 0.83 0.06
C LEU A 14 -4.24 -0.11 -1.13
N ALA A 15 -5.26 -0.91 -1.48
CA ALA A 15 -5.22 -1.77 -2.66
C ALA A 15 -4.93 -0.98 -3.93
N PHE A 16 -5.66 0.11 -4.14
CA PHE A 16 -5.51 0.97 -5.32
C PHE A 16 -4.14 1.67 -5.37
N ALA A 17 -3.67 2.17 -4.23
CA ALA A 17 -2.39 2.87 -4.13
C ALA A 17 -1.20 1.94 -4.40
N ILE A 18 -1.26 0.70 -3.91
CA ILE A 18 -0.25 -0.33 -4.21
C ILE A 18 -0.25 -0.68 -5.70
N ALA A 19 -1.43 -0.91 -6.30
CA ALA A 19 -1.52 -1.20 -7.73
C ALA A 19 -0.94 -0.07 -8.59
N CYS A 20 -1.30 1.20 -8.28
CA CYS A 20 -0.74 2.35 -8.99
C CYS A 20 0.78 2.47 -8.82
N TYR A 21 1.31 2.22 -7.62
CA TYR A 21 2.75 2.21 -7.40
C TYR A 21 3.45 1.17 -8.28
N LEU A 22 2.92 -0.06 -8.33
CA LEU A 22 3.52 -1.13 -9.11
C LEU A 22 3.43 -0.86 -10.62
N ASP A 23 2.32 -0.32 -11.10
CA ASP A 23 2.15 0.09 -12.50
C ASP A 23 3.14 1.20 -12.90
N GLU A 24 3.42 2.13 -11.99
CA GLU A 24 4.37 3.23 -12.21
C GLU A 24 5.83 2.79 -12.17
N GLU A 25 6.20 1.90 -11.25
CA GLU A 25 7.58 1.41 -11.11
C GLU A 25 7.96 0.44 -12.25
N TRP A 26 6.99 -0.35 -12.73
CA TRP A 26 7.20 -1.39 -13.72
C TRP A 26 6.45 -1.10 -15.03
N MET A 27 5.28 -1.69 -15.17
CA MET A 27 4.35 -1.53 -16.29
C MET A 27 2.98 -1.99 -15.80
N GLU A 28 1.90 -1.47 -16.38
CA GLU A 28 0.55 -1.90 -16.02
C GLU A 28 0.36 -3.41 -16.20
N GLN A 29 0.00 -4.10 -15.11
CA GLN A 29 -0.22 -5.55 -15.11
C GLN A 29 -1.43 -5.93 -14.24
N PRO A 30 -2.25 -6.91 -14.65
CA PRO A 30 -3.39 -7.37 -13.86
C PRO A 30 -3.01 -7.81 -12.44
N VAL A 31 -1.85 -8.47 -12.29
CA VAL A 31 -1.34 -8.97 -11.00
C VAL A 31 -1.13 -7.87 -9.96
N HIS A 32 -0.90 -6.62 -10.37
CA HIS A 32 -0.74 -5.50 -9.44
C HIS A 32 -2.03 -5.19 -8.66
N ASN A 33 -3.19 -5.34 -9.31
CA ASN A 33 -4.48 -5.20 -8.65
C ASN A 33 -4.70 -6.34 -7.64
N GLU A 34 -4.29 -7.56 -7.98
CA GLU A 34 -4.41 -8.73 -7.09
C GLU A 34 -3.50 -8.61 -5.87
N ILE A 35 -2.25 -8.15 -6.06
CA ILE A 35 -1.32 -7.85 -4.96
C ILE A 35 -1.86 -6.75 -4.06
N GLY A 36 -2.36 -5.67 -4.66
CA GLY A 36 -3.00 -4.58 -3.92
C GLY A 36 -4.16 -5.09 -3.06
N GLN A 37 -5.05 -5.89 -3.63
CA GLN A 37 -6.17 -6.48 -2.91
C GLN A 37 -5.70 -7.40 -1.78
N ALA A 38 -4.72 -8.27 -2.02
CA ALA A 38 -4.18 -9.16 -1.01
C ALA A 38 -3.56 -8.40 0.18
N ALA A 39 -2.82 -7.32 -0.10
CA ALA A 39 -2.28 -6.45 0.94
C ALA A 39 -3.39 -5.74 1.73
N ALA A 40 -4.44 -5.26 1.05
CA ALA A 40 -5.59 -4.64 1.69
C ALA A 40 -6.36 -5.61 2.61
N ASP A 41 -6.58 -6.85 2.16
CA ASP A 41 -7.25 -7.88 2.97
C ASP A 41 -6.46 -8.22 4.23
N LEU A 42 -5.13 -8.31 4.11
CA LEU A 42 -4.24 -8.57 5.25
C LEU A 42 -4.19 -7.37 6.21
N TYR A 43 -4.16 -6.16 5.67
CA TYR A 43 -4.27 -4.92 6.42
C TYR A 43 -5.57 -4.89 7.23
N GLU A 44 -6.72 -5.06 6.57
CA GLU A 44 -8.04 -5.04 7.21
C GLU A 44 -8.13 -6.10 8.31
N LYS A 45 -7.65 -7.33 8.07
CA LYS A 45 -7.59 -8.40 9.07
C LYS A 45 -6.72 -8.03 10.27
N SER A 46 -5.59 -7.33 10.06
CA SER A 46 -4.74 -6.85 11.15
C SER A 46 -5.46 -5.78 11.98
N ARG A 47 -6.04 -4.77 11.32
CA ARG A 47 -6.77 -3.69 12.00
C ARG A 47 -7.98 -4.23 12.76
N ALA A 48 -8.72 -5.17 12.18
CA ALA A 48 -9.86 -5.83 12.83
C ALA A 48 -9.46 -6.69 14.05
N ALA A 49 -8.21 -7.18 14.09
CA ALA A 49 -7.66 -7.89 15.25
C ALA A 49 -7.18 -6.95 16.37
N GLY A 50 -7.27 -5.63 16.18
CA GLY A 50 -6.82 -4.63 17.15
C GLY A 50 -5.34 -4.23 17.01
N ASP A 51 -4.68 -4.60 15.90
CA ASP A 51 -3.30 -4.20 15.65
C ASP A 51 -3.26 -2.72 15.20
N ASP A 52 -3.12 -1.79 16.15
CA ASP A 52 -2.99 -0.36 15.88
C ASP A 52 -1.55 0.13 15.67
N ASP A 53 -0.55 -0.62 16.13
CA ASP A 53 0.84 -0.26 15.87
C ASP A 53 1.28 -0.69 14.46
N LEU A 54 1.85 0.24 13.71
CA LEU A 54 2.28 0.04 12.32
C LEU A 54 3.31 -1.09 12.19
N ILE A 55 4.15 -1.36 13.20
CA ILE A 55 5.10 -2.48 13.14
C ILE A 55 4.37 -3.82 13.23
N ALA A 56 3.31 -3.91 14.04
CA ALA A 56 2.46 -5.10 14.10
C ALA A 56 1.75 -5.35 12.76
N VAL A 57 1.19 -4.28 12.17
CA VAL A 57 0.56 -4.33 10.84
C VAL A 57 1.57 -4.72 9.77
N LEU A 58 2.75 -4.12 9.76
CA LEU A 58 3.83 -4.45 8.82
C LEU A 58 4.26 -5.92 8.94
N ALA A 59 4.37 -6.44 10.16
CA ALA A 59 4.66 -7.85 10.38
C ALA A 59 3.55 -8.74 9.81
N LYS A 60 2.27 -8.41 10.07
CA LYS A 60 1.12 -9.15 9.53
C LYS A 60 1.12 -9.17 8.00
N LEU A 61 1.37 -8.02 7.36
CA LEU A 61 1.50 -7.91 5.90
C LEU A 61 2.67 -8.76 5.39
N SER A 62 3.85 -8.62 6.00
CA SER A 62 5.07 -9.31 5.59
C SER A 62 4.93 -10.83 5.62
N TYR A 63 4.42 -11.38 6.74
CA TYR A 63 4.21 -12.82 6.87
C TYR A 63 3.04 -13.30 6.01
N GLY A 64 1.91 -12.58 6.03
CA GLY A 64 0.73 -12.97 5.25
C GLY A 64 0.99 -12.99 3.75
N LEU A 65 1.65 -11.96 3.21
CA LEU A 65 2.03 -11.91 1.80
C LEU A 65 3.01 -13.02 1.47
N LYS A 66 4.01 -13.28 2.32
CA LYS A 66 4.98 -14.37 2.11
C LYS A 66 4.30 -15.74 2.04
N ASP A 67 3.29 -15.98 2.87
CA ASP A 67 2.58 -17.26 2.93
C ASP A 67 1.78 -17.53 1.66
N ILE A 68 1.18 -16.49 1.05
CA ILE A 68 0.34 -16.63 -0.15
C ILE A 68 1.11 -16.39 -1.46
N TRP A 69 2.28 -15.77 -1.42
CA TRP A 69 2.95 -15.17 -2.60
C TRP A 69 3.04 -16.11 -3.80
N ARG A 70 3.54 -17.33 -3.55
CA ARG A 70 3.79 -18.31 -4.61
C ARG A 70 2.50 -18.93 -5.12
N ASP A 71 1.59 -19.27 -4.21
CA ASP A 71 0.34 -19.97 -4.54
C ASP A 71 -0.65 -19.04 -5.25
N ALA A 72 -0.57 -17.73 -4.96
CA ALA A 72 -1.33 -16.69 -5.63
C ALA A 72 -0.72 -16.24 -6.98
N GLY A 73 0.45 -16.78 -7.38
CA GLY A 73 1.05 -16.46 -8.67
C GLY A 73 1.75 -15.10 -8.76
N PHE A 74 2.08 -14.45 -7.64
CA PHE A 74 2.68 -13.11 -7.61
C PHE A 74 4.16 -13.05 -8.01
N LEU A 75 4.72 -14.14 -8.54
CA LEU A 75 6.12 -14.19 -8.97
C LEU A 75 6.41 -13.31 -10.20
N GLU A 76 5.38 -12.89 -10.93
CA GLU A 76 5.50 -12.08 -12.14
C GLU A 76 5.58 -10.57 -11.88
N SER A 77 5.46 -10.11 -10.62
CA SER A 77 5.34 -8.68 -10.29
C SER A 77 6.67 -7.95 -10.03
N PHE A 78 7.82 -8.57 -10.31
CA PHE A 78 9.18 -8.03 -10.14
C PHE A 78 9.57 -7.55 -8.71
N GLU A 79 8.64 -7.62 -7.76
CA GLU A 79 8.75 -7.22 -6.35
C GLU A 79 8.58 -8.43 -5.43
N GLY A 80 9.05 -8.31 -4.19
CA GLY A 80 8.88 -9.34 -3.16
C GLY A 80 7.76 -9.02 -2.16
N PRO A 81 7.28 -10.03 -1.39
CA PRO A 81 6.25 -9.82 -0.37
C PRO A 81 6.66 -8.80 0.71
N ILE A 82 7.95 -8.73 1.03
CA ILE A 82 8.48 -7.79 2.02
C ILE A 82 8.52 -6.37 1.44
N ASP A 83 8.86 -6.22 0.16
CA ASP A 83 8.91 -4.92 -0.51
C ASP A 83 7.49 -4.32 -0.60
N ILE A 84 6.49 -5.14 -0.93
CA ILE A 84 5.08 -4.73 -0.89
C ILE A 84 4.64 -4.34 0.53
N ALA A 85 5.01 -5.12 1.54
CA ALA A 85 4.65 -4.82 2.93
C ALA A 85 5.27 -3.48 3.41
N ASN A 86 6.54 -3.24 3.08
CA ASN A 86 7.22 -1.97 3.36
C ASN A 86 6.52 -0.82 2.63
N ARG A 87 6.22 -1.00 1.34
CA ARG A 87 5.51 0.01 0.54
C ARG A 87 4.13 0.33 1.11
N ALA A 88 3.38 -0.68 1.57
CA ALA A 88 2.09 -0.47 2.21
C ALA A 88 2.24 0.38 3.49
N ALA A 89 3.24 0.10 4.32
CA ALA A 89 3.51 0.90 5.52
C ALA A 89 3.92 2.34 5.18
N GLU A 90 4.76 2.55 4.16
CA GLU A 90 5.12 3.87 3.66
C GLU A 90 3.90 4.65 3.16
N LEU A 91 3.04 4.02 2.36
CA LEU A 91 1.82 4.65 1.84
C LEU A 91 0.89 5.07 2.99
N LEU A 92 0.66 4.20 3.98
CA LEU A 92 -0.13 4.55 5.17
C LEU A 92 0.49 5.73 5.93
N MET A 93 1.80 5.76 6.10
CA MET A 93 2.50 6.88 6.73
C MET A 93 2.35 8.18 5.94
N LEU A 94 2.54 8.13 4.62
CA LEU A 94 2.39 9.28 3.73
C LEU A 94 0.96 9.82 3.76
N ARG A 95 -0.06 8.95 3.76
CA ARG A 95 -1.46 9.36 3.88
C ARG A 95 -1.75 10.11 5.18
N LEU A 96 -1.03 9.78 6.26
CA LEU A 96 -1.06 10.48 7.55
C LEU A 96 -0.18 11.75 7.58
N GLY A 97 0.45 12.12 6.46
CA GLY A 97 1.36 13.25 6.36
C GLY A 97 2.68 13.04 7.11
N LYS A 98 3.09 11.79 7.35
CA LYS A 98 4.35 11.45 8.03
C LYS A 98 5.48 11.29 7.02
N ALA A 99 6.68 11.69 7.44
CA ALA A 99 7.89 11.50 6.66
C ALA A 99 8.25 10.02 6.57
N VAL A 100 8.60 9.55 5.37
CA VAL A 100 9.08 8.18 5.13
C VAL A 100 10.54 8.18 4.73
N TRP A 101 11.22 7.07 4.98
CA TRP A 101 12.58 6.86 4.53
C TRP A 101 12.55 6.12 3.21
N SER A 102 13.10 6.71 2.15
CA SER A 102 13.19 6.05 0.85
C SER A 102 14.56 6.25 0.23
N TYR A 103 15.04 5.24 -0.52
CA TYR A 103 16.36 5.25 -1.18
C TYR A 103 17.56 5.59 -0.26
N GLY A 104 17.47 5.25 1.03
CA GLY A 104 18.55 5.48 1.99
C GLY A 104 18.69 6.92 2.50
N ALA A 105 17.73 7.80 2.21
CA ALA A 105 17.71 9.16 2.77
C ALA A 105 16.26 9.62 3.08
N SER A 106 16.05 10.16 4.27
CA SER A 106 14.90 11.04 4.51
C SER A 106 15.31 12.45 4.07
N ASN A 107 15.00 12.83 2.83
CA ASN A 107 15.14 14.22 2.40
C ASN A 107 13.76 14.83 2.08
N ASP A 108 13.62 16.13 2.32
CA ASP A 108 12.34 16.83 2.19
C ASP A 108 11.81 16.78 0.75
N GLU A 109 12.70 16.74 -0.25
CA GLU A 109 12.34 16.69 -1.66
C GLU A 109 11.67 15.36 -2.07
N VAL A 110 12.21 14.23 -1.59
CA VAL A 110 11.65 12.89 -1.78
C VAL A 110 10.31 12.80 -1.09
N GLN A 111 10.19 13.33 0.12
CA GLN A 111 8.92 13.40 0.83
C GLN A 111 7.87 14.20 0.04
N VAL A 112 8.22 15.39 -0.47
CA VAL A 112 7.31 16.21 -1.28
C VAL A 112 6.88 15.46 -2.54
N LYS A 113 7.80 14.79 -3.23
CA LYS A 113 7.50 13.97 -4.42
C LYS A 113 6.53 12.83 -4.09
N MET A 114 6.75 12.11 -2.99
CA MET A 114 5.90 11.00 -2.57
C MET A 114 4.51 11.46 -2.12
N MET A 115 4.42 12.57 -1.39
CA MET A 115 3.15 13.17 -1.03
C MET A 115 2.35 13.62 -2.27
N LYS A 116 3.04 14.17 -3.28
CA LYS A 116 2.42 14.49 -4.56
C LYS A 116 1.86 13.23 -5.24
N LYS A 117 2.59 12.12 -5.21
CA LYS A 117 2.14 10.83 -5.74
C LYS A 117 0.89 10.30 -5.04
N VAL A 118 0.87 10.32 -3.72
CA VAL A 118 -0.33 9.94 -2.95
C VAL A 118 -1.54 10.80 -3.35
N LYS A 119 -1.34 12.11 -3.56
CA LYS A 119 -2.40 12.99 -4.04
C LYS A 119 -2.88 12.62 -5.46
N GLU A 120 -1.96 12.32 -6.38
CA GLU A 120 -2.29 11.85 -7.73
C GLU A 120 -3.13 10.56 -7.68
N TYR A 121 -2.83 9.64 -6.77
CA TYR A 121 -3.63 8.42 -6.58
C TYR A 121 -5.04 8.71 -6.07
N GLU A 122 -5.18 9.60 -5.08
CA GLU A 122 -6.50 10.02 -4.57
C GLU A 122 -7.36 10.66 -5.68
N GLU A 123 -6.76 11.53 -6.51
CA GLU A 123 -7.43 12.15 -7.66
C GLU A 123 -7.85 11.11 -8.72
N LYS A 124 -6.95 10.18 -9.08
CA LYS A 124 -7.24 9.09 -10.03
C LYS A 124 -8.37 8.20 -9.51
N ARG A 125 -8.36 7.85 -8.23
CA ARG A 125 -9.39 7.04 -7.58
C ARG A 125 -10.74 7.74 -7.53
N ALA A 126 -10.76 9.04 -7.22
CA ALA A 126 -11.98 9.85 -7.23
C ALA A 126 -12.59 9.94 -8.64
N ALA A 127 -11.77 10.10 -9.67
CA ALA A 127 -12.23 10.12 -11.06
C ALA A 127 -12.88 8.78 -11.48
N LEU A 128 -12.30 7.65 -11.08
CA LEU A 128 -12.87 6.32 -11.34
C LEU A 128 -14.22 6.12 -10.62
N LYS A 129 -14.34 6.52 -9.35
CA LYS A 129 -15.61 6.47 -8.61
C LYS A 129 -16.69 7.36 -9.26
N GLY A 130 -16.31 8.55 -9.74
CA GLY A 130 -17.22 9.46 -10.43
C GLY A 130 -17.66 8.98 -11.83
N ALA A 131 -16.84 8.20 -12.52
CA ALA A 131 -17.17 7.62 -13.82
C ALA A 131 -18.08 6.38 -13.74
N THR A 132 -18.24 5.80 -12.54
CA THR A 132 -19.04 4.59 -12.31
C THR A 132 -20.45 4.89 -11.78
N ASN A 133 -20.80 6.18 -11.63
CA ASN A 133 -22.09 6.68 -11.14
C ASN A 133 -22.98 7.26 -12.25
#